data_AF-A0A917UX00-F1
#
_entry.id   AF-A0A917UX00-F1
#
_cell.length_a   1.000
_cell.length_b   1.000
_cell.length_c   1.000
_cell.angle_alpha   90.00
_cell.angle_beta   90.00
_cell.angle_gamma   90.00
#
_symmetry.space_group_name_H-M   'P 1'
#
loop_
_entity.id
_entity.type
_entity.pdbx_description
1 polymer ?
#
loop_
_entity_poly.entity_id
_entity_poly.type
_entity_poly.pdbx_seq_one_letter_code
_entity_poly.pdbx_strand_id
1 'polypeptide(L)'
;MIAAIAAGVLLIALPLAFNAAFAALAATFDYPDILRRPTEEVLERFRAGGSRLVLLWWVFAMTAVLFAPLAVLVAGSLSGADRALLGIGATIGVLAALVQFLGLIRWPFLVPYLARAIDEPDATPARKEVIDVVFQAFNRYLGVAVGEHLGYLLTGGWSILVGIAITTSTVVPAWLGVVGIIVGAALALCSFEFVGAFELRGWKFAGRLTPIAYIAWSLWLIATGIALLVGVAD
;
A
#
# COMPACT_ATOMS: atom_id res chain seq x y z
N MET A 1 -24.99 -7.14 10.17
CA MET A 1 -24.43 -8.48 10.40
C MET A 1 -23.52 -8.93 9.25
N ILE A 2 -24.01 -9.24 8.03
CA ILE A 2 -23.16 -9.72 6.91
C ILE A 2 -22.02 -8.76 6.57
N ALA A 3 -22.30 -7.45 6.46
CA ALA A 3 -21.28 -6.44 6.15
C ALA A 3 -20.17 -6.35 7.22
N ALA A 4 -20.53 -6.48 8.51
CA ALA A 4 -19.58 -6.44 9.61
C ALA A 4 -18.69 -7.69 9.67
N ILE A 5 -19.26 -8.86 9.37
CA ILE A 5 -18.48 -10.11 9.23
C ILE A 5 -17.50 -9.97 8.05
N ALA A 6 -17.96 -9.49 6.90
CA ALA A 6 -17.10 -9.28 5.74
C ALA A 6 -15.97 -8.26 6.04
N ALA A 7 -16.29 -7.17 6.73
CA ALA A 7 -15.30 -6.17 7.16
C ALA A 7 -14.27 -6.80 8.10
N GLY A 8 -14.72 -7.54 9.12
CA GLY A 8 -13.85 -8.20 10.09
C GLY A 8 -12.92 -9.23 9.45
N VAL A 9 -13.44 -10.04 8.52
CA VAL A 9 -12.63 -11.00 7.76
C VAL A 9 -11.61 -10.29 6.87
N LEU A 10 -11.99 -9.23 6.14
CA LEU A 10 -11.07 -8.48 5.30
C LEU A 10 -10.02 -7.72 6.11
N LEU A 11 -10.37 -7.18 7.28
CA LEU A 11 -9.45 -6.55 8.23
C LEU A 11 -8.34 -7.51 8.69
N ILE A 12 -8.59 -8.82 8.68
CA ILE A 12 -7.61 -9.85 9.02
C ILE A 12 -6.88 -10.35 7.77
N ALA A 13 -7.62 -10.74 6.73
CA ALA A 13 -7.06 -11.39 5.55
C ALA A 13 -6.19 -10.45 4.71
N LEU A 14 -6.58 -9.18 4.57
CA LEU A 14 -5.85 -8.20 3.74
C LEU A 14 -4.42 -7.95 4.25
N PRO A 15 -4.18 -7.57 5.53
CA PRO A 15 -2.81 -7.34 6.00
C PRO A 15 -1.96 -8.62 5.97
N LEU A 16 -2.55 -9.80 6.17
CA LEU A 16 -1.82 -11.06 6.02
C LEU A 16 -1.37 -11.29 4.58
N ALA A 17 -2.28 -11.12 3.61
CA ALA A 17 -1.96 -11.24 2.19
C ALA A 17 -0.92 -10.20 1.73
N PHE A 18 -1.07 -8.96 2.18
CA PHE A 18 -0.13 -7.87 1.90
C PHE A 18 1.29 -8.21 2.41
N ASN A 19 1.43 -8.59 3.68
CA ASN A 19 2.74 -8.91 4.26
C ASN A 19 3.35 -10.18 3.65
N ALA A 20 2.54 -11.19 3.33
CA ALA A 20 3.03 -12.40 2.65
C ALA A 20 3.56 -12.08 1.24
N ALA A 21 2.83 -11.28 0.45
CA ALA A 21 3.27 -10.85 -0.86
C ALA A 21 4.52 -9.96 -0.79
N PHE A 22 4.57 -9.02 0.17
CA PHE A 22 5.75 -8.19 0.43
C PHE A 22 6.97 -9.05 0.77
N ALA A 23 6.84 -10.01 1.69
CA ALA A 23 7.93 -10.90 2.09
C ALA A 23 8.41 -11.79 0.93
N ALA A 24 7.48 -12.28 0.10
CA ALA A 24 7.84 -13.03 -1.10
C ALA A 24 8.58 -12.15 -2.13
N LEU A 25 8.18 -10.90 -2.31
CA LEU A 25 8.89 -9.94 -3.17
C LEU A 25 10.28 -9.62 -2.63
N ALA A 26 10.42 -9.47 -1.31
CA ALA A 26 11.73 -9.30 -0.67
C ALA A 26 12.64 -10.51 -0.95
N ALA A 27 12.14 -11.72 -0.76
CA ALA A 27 12.92 -12.95 -0.94
C ALA A 27 13.27 -13.25 -2.40
N THR A 28 12.40 -12.91 -3.35
CA THR A 28 12.56 -13.30 -4.77
C THR A 28 13.11 -12.19 -5.66
N PHE A 29 12.95 -10.93 -5.25
CA PHE A 29 13.25 -9.77 -6.08
C PHE A 29 13.98 -8.65 -5.32
N ASP A 30 14.39 -8.88 -4.07
CA ASP A 30 15.14 -7.90 -3.25
C ASP A 30 14.34 -6.61 -2.98
N TYR A 31 13.01 -6.71 -2.96
CA TYR A 31 12.12 -5.59 -2.66
C TYR A 31 12.15 -5.23 -1.16
N PRO A 32 12.18 -3.93 -0.77
CA PRO A 32 12.12 -2.73 -1.61
C PRO A 32 13.48 -2.19 -2.06
N ASP A 33 14.59 -2.82 -1.69
CA ASP A 33 15.94 -2.30 -1.99
C ASP A 33 16.28 -2.29 -3.48
N ILE A 34 15.69 -3.20 -4.25
CA ILE A 34 15.77 -3.23 -5.72
C ILE A 34 15.29 -1.92 -6.35
N LEU A 35 14.37 -1.18 -5.72
CA LEU A 35 13.86 0.11 -6.22
C LEU A 35 14.94 1.19 -6.30
N ARG A 36 16.05 1.01 -5.58
CA ARG A 36 17.17 1.96 -5.49
C ARG A 36 18.34 1.59 -6.41
N ARG A 37 18.20 0.51 -7.19
CA ARG A 37 19.23 0.03 -8.13
C ARG A 37 19.12 0.72 -9.49
N PRO A 38 20.19 0.72 -10.31
CA PRO A 38 20.13 1.19 -11.69
C PRO A 38 19.07 0.45 -12.50
N THR A 39 18.44 1.13 -13.46
CA THR A 39 17.34 0.55 -14.27
C THR A 39 17.72 -0.79 -14.91
N GLU A 40 18.93 -0.89 -15.47
CA GLU A 40 19.40 -2.13 -16.10
C GLU A 40 19.41 -3.32 -15.13
N GLU A 41 19.92 -3.13 -13.91
CA GLU A 41 19.92 -4.16 -12.86
C GLU A 41 18.48 -4.56 -12.47
N VAL A 42 17.57 -3.58 -12.33
CA VAL A 42 16.16 -3.86 -12.00
C VAL A 42 15.51 -4.69 -13.09
N LEU A 43 15.67 -4.29 -14.36
CA LEU A 43 15.05 -4.95 -15.51
C LEU A 43 15.64 -6.34 -15.76
N GLU A 44 16.95 -6.53 -15.55
CA GLU A 44 17.62 -7.83 -15.61
C GLU A 44 17.08 -8.79 -14.56
N ARG A 45 17.07 -8.39 -13.28
CA ARG A 45 16.51 -9.23 -12.20
C ARG A 45 15.04 -9.51 -12.43
N PHE A 46 14.28 -8.54 -12.95
CA PHE A 46 12.85 -8.73 -13.22
C PHE A 46 12.64 -9.79 -14.31
N ARG A 47 13.45 -9.75 -15.38
CA ARG A 47 13.45 -10.76 -16.44
C ARG A 47 13.79 -12.14 -15.91
N ALA A 48 14.80 -12.25 -15.04
CA ALA A 48 15.20 -13.50 -14.40
C ALA A 48 14.09 -14.10 -13.52
N GLY A 49 13.26 -13.27 -12.88
CA GLY A 49 12.10 -13.70 -12.10
C GLY A 49 10.94 -14.26 -12.94
N GLY A 50 10.88 -13.93 -14.22
CA GLY A 50 9.91 -14.47 -15.18
C GLY A 50 8.44 -14.28 -14.79
N SER A 51 7.56 -15.15 -15.31
CA SER A 51 6.11 -15.05 -15.10
C SER A 51 5.68 -15.17 -13.64
N ARG A 52 6.47 -15.87 -12.80
CA ARG A 52 6.18 -16.00 -11.37
C ARG A 52 6.29 -14.66 -10.66
N LEU A 53 7.32 -13.87 -10.96
CA LEU A 53 7.48 -12.54 -10.40
C LEU A 53 6.39 -11.57 -10.88
N VAL A 54 5.99 -11.66 -12.16
CA VAL A 54 4.86 -10.89 -12.71
C VAL A 54 3.58 -11.19 -11.94
N LEU A 55 3.26 -12.47 -11.72
CA LEU A 55 2.07 -12.89 -10.96
C LEU A 55 2.14 -12.42 -9.51
N LEU A 56 3.31 -12.50 -8.87
CA LEU A 56 3.50 -12.05 -7.51
C LEU A 56 3.24 -10.54 -7.36
N TRP A 57 3.76 -9.73 -8.28
CA TRP A 57 3.45 -8.29 -8.33
C TRP A 57 1.97 -8.01 -8.59
N TRP A 58 1.32 -8.80 -9.44
CA TRP A 58 -0.12 -8.69 -9.66
C TRP A 58 -0.92 -9.00 -8.39
N VAL A 59 -0.59 -10.08 -7.68
CA VAL A 59 -1.20 -10.43 -6.39
C VAL A 59 -1.00 -9.31 -5.38
N PHE A 60 0.22 -8.75 -5.31
CA PHE A 60 0.49 -7.62 -4.42
C PHE A 60 -0.35 -6.39 -4.79
N ALA A 61 -0.48 -6.05 -6.08
CA ALA A 61 -1.38 -4.99 -6.54
C ALA A 61 -2.86 -5.25 -6.17
N MET A 62 -3.32 -6.50 -6.20
CA MET A 62 -4.69 -6.84 -5.82
C MET A 62 -4.97 -6.62 -4.32
N THR A 63 -3.96 -6.67 -3.46
CA THR A 63 -4.14 -6.29 -2.04
C THR A 63 -4.53 -4.82 -1.88
N ALA A 64 -3.99 -3.93 -2.74
CA ALA A 64 -4.43 -2.53 -2.78
C ALA A 64 -5.86 -2.40 -3.31
N VAL A 65 -6.27 -3.19 -4.32
CA VAL A 65 -7.66 -3.21 -4.81
C VAL A 65 -8.62 -3.66 -3.71
N LEU A 66 -8.28 -4.69 -2.93
CA LEU A 66 -9.09 -5.18 -1.81
C LEU A 66 -9.25 -4.15 -0.68
N PHE A 67 -8.37 -3.15 -0.62
CA PHE A 67 -8.48 -2.08 0.37
C PHE A 67 -9.68 -1.17 0.13
N ALA A 68 -10.13 -0.99 -1.13
CA ALA A 68 -11.30 -0.20 -1.46
C ALA A 68 -12.62 -0.76 -0.86
N PRO A 69 -13.01 -2.03 -1.10
CA PRO A 69 -14.19 -2.60 -0.46
C PRO A 69 -14.01 -2.70 1.06
N LEU A 70 -12.79 -2.93 1.56
CA LEU A 70 -12.54 -2.89 3.01
C LEU A 70 -12.91 -1.53 3.60
N ALA A 71 -12.47 -0.42 3.01
CA ALA A 71 -12.75 0.93 3.50
C ALA A 71 -14.26 1.21 3.58
N VAL A 72 -15.02 0.79 2.56
CA VAL A 72 -16.49 0.93 2.52
C VAL A 72 -17.16 0.06 3.59
N LEU A 73 -16.74 -1.20 3.72
CA LEU A 73 -17.31 -2.13 4.69
C LEU A 73 -17.03 -1.72 6.14
N VAL A 74 -15.84 -1.21 6.44
CA VAL A 74 -15.50 -0.66 7.77
C VAL A 74 -16.40 0.52 8.09
N ALA A 75 -16.56 1.47 7.17
CA ALA A 75 -17.44 2.61 7.37
C ALA A 75 -18.90 2.19 7.64
N GLY A 76 -19.39 1.15 6.94
CA GLY A 76 -20.72 0.59 7.14
C GLY A 76 -20.89 -0.25 8.41
N SER A 77 -19.80 -0.56 9.13
CA SER A 77 -19.80 -1.45 10.30
C SER A 77 -19.65 -0.72 11.64
N LEU A 78 -19.26 0.55 11.64
CA LEU A 78 -19.03 1.35 12.85
C LEU A 78 -20.29 2.13 13.27
N SER A 79 -21.29 1.42 13.80
CA SER A 79 -22.51 2.06 14.32
C SER A 79 -22.22 3.00 15.49
N GLY A 80 -22.96 4.11 15.56
CA GLY A 80 -22.81 5.14 16.60
C GLY A 80 -21.87 6.29 16.22
N ALA A 81 -20.98 6.07 15.25
CA ALA A 81 -20.11 7.13 14.73
C ALA A 81 -20.86 8.09 13.79
N ASP A 82 -20.33 9.32 13.65
CA ASP A 82 -20.88 10.34 12.77
C ASP A 82 -20.88 9.91 11.29
N ARG A 83 -22.01 10.12 10.60
CA ARG A 83 -22.19 9.65 9.22
C ARG A 83 -21.29 10.39 8.22
N ALA A 84 -21.03 11.68 8.43
CA ALA A 84 -20.16 12.44 7.54
C ALA A 84 -18.71 11.97 7.69
N LEU A 85 -18.25 11.75 8.93
CA LEU A 85 -16.94 11.17 9.22
C LEU A 85 -16.76 9.81 8.53
N LEU A 86 -17.75 8.91 8.64
CA LEU A 86 -17.72 7.59 7.99
C LEU A 86 -17.69 7.71 6.45
N GLY A 87 -18.46 8.63 5.87
CA GLY A 87 -18.47 8.88 4.43
C GLY A 87 -17.14 9.43 3.90
N ILE A 88 -16.54 10.37 4.62
CA ILE A 88 -15.20 10.90 4.31
C ILE A 88 -14.17 9.79 4.45
N GLY A 89 -14.23 9.01 5.55
CA GLY A 89 -13.37 7.86 5.77
C GLY A 89 -13.41 6.87 4.60
N ALA A 90 -14.61 6.41 4.21
CA ALA A 90 -14.77 5.52 3.06
C ALA A 90 -14.16 6.10 1.77
N THR A 91 -14.41 7.39 1.50
CA THR A 91 -13.90 8.09 0.31
C THR A 91 -12.36 8.12 0.32
N ILE A 92 -11.74 8.53 1.43
CA ILE A 92 -10.29 8.58 1.56
C ILE A 92 -9.67 7.19 1.44
N GLY A 93 -10.29 6.16 2.02
CA GLY A 93 -9.81 4.78 1.91
C GLY A 93 -9.88 4.23 0.48
N VAL A 94 -10.95 4.53 -0.27
CA VAL A 94 -11.06 4.18 -1.69
C VAL A 94 -10.01 4.91 -2.53
N LEU A 95 -9.76 6.19 -2.24
CA LEU A 95 -8.69 6.95 -2.93
C LEU A 95 -7.30 6.38 -2.59
N ALA A 96 -7.05 5.98 -1.33
CA ALA A 96 -5.82 5.32 -0.93
C ALA A 96 -5.59 4.00 -1.68
N ALA A 97 -6.64 3.19 -1.82
CA ALA A 97 -6.62 1.96 -2.59
C ALA A 97 -6.28 2.22 -4.07
N LEU A 98 -6.91 3.23 -4.67
CA LEU A 98 -6.71 3.61 -6.06
C LEU A 98 -5.26 4.03 -6.32
N VAL A 99 -4.70 4.95 -5.54
CA VAL A 99 -3.34 5.46 -5.79
C VAL A 99 -2.28 4.38 -5.56
N GLN A 100 -2.43 3.54 -4.53
CA GLN A 100 -1.53 2.41 -4.32
C GLN A 100 -1.60 1.39 -5.45
N PHE A 101 -2.81 1.08 -5.94
CA PHE A 101 -2.99 0.23 -7.11
C PHE A 101 -2.29 0.80 -8.35
N LEU A 102 -2.49 2.09 -8.65
CA LEU A 102 -1.84 2.75 -9.79
C LEU A 102 -0.32 2.73 -9.69
N GLY A 103 0.22 2.86 -8.47
CA GLY A 103 1.64 2.62 -8.23
C GLY A 103 2.03 1.19 -8.60
N LEU A 104 1.40 0.19 -7.98
CA LEU A 104 1.81 -1.20 -8.11
C LEU A 104 1.59 -1.80 -9.51
N ILE A 105 0.57 -1.36 -10.24
CA ILE A 105 0.14 -1.97 -11.51
C ILE A 105 1.16 -1.81 -12.65
N ARG A 106 2.14 -0.90 -12.50
CA ARG A 106 3.26 -0.79 -13.46
C ARG A 106 4.12 -2.05 -13.52
N TRP A 107 4.27 -2.76 -12.39
CA TRP A 107 5.10 -3.96 -12.29
C TRP A 107 4.60 -5.15 -13.11
N PRO A 108 3.29 -5.46 -13.16
CA PRO A 108 2.80 -6.55 -14.01
C PRO A 108 2.60 -6.18 -15.49
N PHE A 109 2.57 -4.89 -15.87
CA PHE A 109 2.24 -4.48 -17.25
C PHE A 109 3.34 -3.72 -17.97
N LEU A 110 3.89 -2.66 -17.37
CA LEU A 110 4.93 -1.84 -17.99
C LEU A 110 6.32 -2.47 -17.87
N VAL A 111 6.71 -2.85 -16.64
CA VAL A 111 8.06 -3.38 -16.35
C VAL A 111 8.39 -4.64 -17.17
N PRO A 112 7.49 -5.62 -17.39
CA PRO A 112 7.80 -6.80 -18.19
C PRO A 112 8.04 -6.46 -19.66
N TYR A 113 7.36 -5.42 -20.19
CA TYR A 113 7.61 -4.93 -21.54
C TYR A 113 9.01 -4.32 -21.65
N LEU A 114 9.37 -3.41 -20.73
CA LEU A 114 10.69 -2.77 -20.72
C LEU A 114 11.82 -3.80 -20.51
N ALA A 115 11.61 -4.80 -19.65
CA ALA A 115 12.59 -5.85 -19.37
C ALA A 115 12.89 -6.76 -20.56
N ARG A 116 11.94 -6.92 -21.50
CA ARG A 116 12.16 -7.59 -22.78
C ARG A 116 12.81 -6.65 -23.79
N ALA A 117 12.29 -5.44 -23.91
CA ALA A 117 12.73 -4.47 -24.91
C ALA A 117 14.21 -4.05 -24.77
N ILE A 118 14.74 -4.02 -23.54
CA ILE A 118 16.15 -3.67 -23.28
C ILE A 118 17.14 -4.77 -23.68
N ASP A 119 16.67 -6.01 -23.79
CA ASP A 119 17.46 -7.23 -24.05
C ASP A 119 17.25 -7.76 -25.48
N GLU A 120 16.52 -7.03 -26.33
CA GLU A 120 16.35 -7.39 -27.74
C GLU A 120 17.71 -7.36 -28.47
N PRO A 121 18.01 -8.33 -29.36
CA PRO A 121 19.32 -8.44 -30.02
C PRO A 121 19.78 -7.19 -30.80
N ASP A 122 18.82 -6.39 -31.28
CA ASP A 122 19.02 -5.16 -32.04
C ASP A 122 18.81 -3.88 -31.18
N ALA A 123 18.72 -4.01 -29.86
CA ALA A 123 18.58 -2.88 -28.94
C ALA A 123 19.83 -1.97 -28.97
N THR A 124 19.70 -0.82 -29.64
CA THR A 124 20.76 0.19 -29.72
C THR A 124 21.01 0.86 -28.37
N PRO A 125 22.21 1.46 -28.15
CA PRO A 125 22.48 2.24 -26.94
C PRO A 125 21.44 3.34 -26.70
N ALA A 126 21.05 4.06 -27.75
CA ALA A 126 20.00 5.10 -27.67
C ALA A 126 18.64 4.53 -27.22
N ARG A 127 18.29 3.31 -27.64
CA ARG A 127 17.05 2.64 -27.18
C ARG A 127 17.12 2.30 -25.69
N LYS A 128 18.29 1.84 -25.20
CA LYS A 128 18.49 1.55 -23.77
C LYS A 128 18.39 2.80 -22.90
N GLU A 129 18.94 3.92 -23.36
CA GLU A 129 18.79 5.23 -22.69
C GLU A 129 17.32 5.68 -22.62
N VAL A 130 16.56 5.53 -23.71
CA VAL A 130 15.12 5.83 -23.70
C VAL A 130 14.37 4.94 -22.72
N ILE A 131 14.68 3.64 -22.67
CA ILE A 131 14.08 2.71 -21.70
C ILE A 131 14.39 3.14 -20.27
N ASP A 132 15.62 3.59 -19.99
CA ASP A 132 15.97 4.16 -18.69
C ASP A 132 15.09 5.35 -18.35
N VAL A 133 15.00 6.35 -19.23
CA VAL A 133 14.18 7.54 -19.00
C VAL A 133 12.70 7.18 -18.78
N VAL A 134 12.14 6.26 -19.57
CA VAL A 134 10.75 5.80 -19.42
C VAL A 134 10.55 5.09 -18.08
N PHE A 135 11.41 4.13 -17.73
CA PHE A 135 11.34 3.43 -16.45
C PHE A 135 11.40 4.43 -15.28
N GLN A 136 12.36 5.34 -15.33
CA GLN A 136 12.61 6.35 -14.31
C GLN A 136 11.45 7.36 -14.17
N ALA A 137 10.81 7.74 -15.27
CA ALA A 137 9.62 8.61 -15.26
C ALA A 137 8.45 7.92 -14.55
N PHE A 138 8.14 6.67 -14.91
CA PHE A 138 7.06 5.91 -14.27
C PHE A 138 7.38 5.54 -12.82
N ASN A 139 8.64 5.24 -12.50
CA ASN A 139 9.04 4.91 -11.13
C ASN A 139 8.93 6.13 -10.20
N ARG A 140 9.33 7.32 -10.65
CA ARG A 140 9.17 8.55 -9.87
C ARG A 140 7.72 9.02 -9.79
N TYR A 141 6.98 8.98 -10.90
CA TYR A 141 5.61 9.48 -10.92
C TYR A 141 4.63 8.49 -10.29
N LEU A 142 4.45 7.31 -10.89
CA LEU A 142 3.51 6.32 -10.37
C LEU A 142 4.02 5.64 -9.11
N GLY A 143 5.30 5.32 -9.03
CA GLY A 143 5.87 4.69 -7.84
C GLY A 143 5.94 5.63 -6.65
N VAL A 144 6.81 6.63 -6.73
CA VAL A 144 7.11 7.50 -5.59
C VAL A 144 5.97 8.47 -5.31
N ALA A 145 5.56 9.30 -6.29
CA ALA A 145 4.60 10.37 -6.02
C ALA A 145 3.17 9.85 -5.80
N VAL A 146 2.69 8.94 -6.65
CA VAL A 146 1.31 8.42 -6.56
C VAL A 146 1.23 7.24 -5.57
N GLY A 147 2.02 6.20 -5.78
CA GLY A 147 1.93 4.96 -5.01
C GLY A 147 2.38 5.10 -3.56
N GLU A 148 3.55 5.69 -3.33
CA GLU A 148 4.15 5.80 -2.00
C GLU A 148 3.67 7.07 -1.29
N HIS A 149 3.90 8.26 -1.84
CA HIS A 149 3.56 9.52 -1.18
C HIS A 149 2.04 9.66 -0.92
N LEU A 150 1.21 9.66 -1.98
CA LEU A 150 -0.24 9.74 -1.78
C LEU A 150 -0.79 8.48 -1.10
N GLY A 151 -0.21 7.30 -1.37
CA GLY A 151 -0.61 6.06 -0.72
C GLY A 151 -0.44 6.10 0.80
N TYR A 152 0.73 6.52 1.29
CA TYR A 152 1.02 6.65 2.73
C TYR A 152 0.15 7.73 3.36
N LEU A 153 0.01 8.89 2.71
CA LEU A 153 -0.79 10.00 3.21
C LEU A 153 -2.27 9.62 3.36
N LEU A 154 -2.86 9.03 2.32
CA LEU A 154 -4.27 8.67 2.32
C LEU A 154 -4.56 7.45 3.20
N THR A 155 -3.65 6.47 3.26
CA THR A 155 -3.79 5.33 4.20
C THR A 155 -3.67 5.79 5.65
N GLY A 156 -2.75 6.71 5.94
CA GLY A 156 -2.63 7.36 7.24
C GLY A 156 -3.87 8.17 7.61
N GLY A 157 -4.35 9.00 6.68
CA GLY A 157 -5.58 9.79 6.84
C GLY A 157 -6.82 8.92 7.07
N TRP A 158 -6.99 7.86 6.29
CA TRP A 158 -8.05 6.87 6.49
C TRP A 158 -7.97 6.25 7.89
N SER A 159 -6.78 5.85 8.34
CA SER A 159 -6.58 5.22 9.64
C SER A 159 -6.91 6.18 10.80
N ILE A 160 -6.59 7.47 10.66
CA ILE A 160 -6.97 8.51 11.62
C ILE A 160 -8.50 8.66 11.67
N LEU A 161 -9.16 8.78 10.52
CA LEU A 161 -10.61 8.95 10.44
C LEU A 161 -11.36 7.74 11.01
N VAL A 162 -10.93 6.52 10.67
CA VAL A 162 -11.46 5.28 11.25
C VAL A 162 -11.18 5.21 12.74
N GLY A 163 -9.99 5.63 13.19
CA GLY A 163 -9.66 5.69 14.61
C GLY A 163 -10.59 6.61 15.39
N ILE A 164 -10.86 7.82 14.89
CA ILE A 164 -11.82 8.77 15.47
C ILE A 164 -13.25 8.19 15.46
N ALA A 165 -13.64 7.51 14.38
CA ALA A 165 -14.94 6.85 14.32
C ALA A 165 -15.05 5.73 15.38
N ILE A 166 -13.99 4.94 15.58
CA ILE A 166 -13.97 3.88 16.60
C ILE A 166 -14.11 4.44 18.01
N THR A 167 -13.49 5.58 18.35
CA THR A 167 -13.59 6.16 19.71
C THR A 167 -14.99 6.62 20.08
N THR A 168 -15.85 6.83 19.08
CA THR A 168 -17.26 7.21 19.24
C THR A 168 -18.23 6.05 18.91
N SER A 169 -17.70 4.89 18.49
CA SER A 169 -18.50 3.71 18.15
C SER A 169 -18.80 2.85 19.38
N THR A 170 -19.85 2.04 19.29
CA THR A 170 -20.23 1.06 20.34
C THR A 170 -19.79 -0.37 20.03
N VAL A 171 -19.20 -0.61 18.87
CA VAL A 171 -18.92 -1.95 18.33
C VAL A 171 -17.47 -2.39 18.51
N VAL A 172 -16.54 -1.45 18.62
CA VAL A 172 -15.11 -1.71 18.76
C VAL A 172 -14.57 -0.91 19.96
N PRO A 173 -13.72 -1.50 20.83
CA PRO A 173 -13.15 -0.79 21.97
C PRO A 173 -12.43 0.52 21.59
N ALA A 174 -12.73 1.61 22.30
CA ALA A 174 -12.21 2.95 21.99
C ALA A 174 -10.67 3.04 21.99
N TRP A 175 -9.96 2.20 22.75
CA TRP A 175 -8.49 2.19 22.76
C TRP A 175 -7.90 1.78 21.41
N LEU A 176 -8.58 0.91 20.64
CA LEU A 176 -8.18 0.58 19.26
C LEU A 176 -8.31 1.80 18.34
N GLY A 177 -9.27 2.68 18.62
CA GLY A 177 -9.41 3.95 17.91
C GLY A 177 -8.20 4.87 18.12
N VAL A 178 -7.74 5.00 19.37
CA VAL A 178 -6.54 5.78 19.71
C VAL A 178 -5.29 5.22 19.04
N VAL A 179 -5.11 3.89 19.05
CA VAL A 179 -4.00 3.23 18.34
C VAL A 179 -4.05 3.53 16.84
N GLY A 180 -5.24 3.45 16.22
CA GLY A 180 -5.43 3.77 14.80
C GLY A 180 -5.03 5.20 14.44
N ILE A 181 -5.34 6.16 15.31
CA ILE A 181 -4.92 7.57 15.14
C ILE A 181 -3.39 7.70 15.16
N ILE A 182 -2.73 7.08 16.14
CA ILE A 182 -1.27 7.15 16.29
C ILE A 182 -0.56 6.50 15.09
N VAL A 183 -0.99 5.31 14.71
CA VAL A 183 -0.43 4.59 13.56
C VAL A 183 -0.71 5.34 12.25
N GLY A 184 -1.91 5.90 12.10
CA GLY A 184 -2.27 6.72 10.95
C GLY A 184 -1.41 7.98 10.83
N ALA A 185 -1.11 8.65 11.95
CA ALA A 185 -0.20 9.79 11.97
C ALA A 185 1.23 9.38 11.59
N ALA A 186 1.70 8.22 12.05
CA ALA A 186 3.01 7.68 11.65
C ALA A 186 3.08 7.38 10.14
N LEU A 187 2.03 6.80 9.54
CA LEU A 187 1.95 6.59 8.09
C LEU A 187 1.90 7.90 7.32
N ALA A 188 1.10 8.88 7.76
CA ALA A 188 1.07 10.20 7.14
C ALA A 188 2.46 10.88 7.20
N LEU A 189 3.22 10.69 8.28
CA LEU A 189 4.60 11.16 8.39
C LEU A 189 5.53 10.47 7.38
N CYS A 190 5.32 9.17 7.10
CA CYS A 190 6.09 8.45 6.09
C CYS A 190 5.91 9.01 4.68
N SER A 191 4.78 9.67 4.38
CA SER A 191 4.58 10.34 3.08
C SER A 191 5.63 11.41 2.77
N PHE A 192 6.28 11.97 3.81
CA PHE A 192 7.34 12.95 3.64
C PHE A 192 8.70 12.34 3.27
N GLU A 193 8.82 11.02 3.09
CA GLU A 193 10.08 10.39 2.64
C GLU A 193 10.66 11.06 1.39
N PHE A 194 9.81 11.50 0.47
CA PHE A 194 10.25 12.15 -0.78
C PHE A 194 9.84 13.63 -0.89
N VAL A 195 9.46 14.26 0.22
CA VAL A 195 9.12 15.69 0.31
C VAL A 195 10.13 16.37 1.24
N GLY A 196 11.04 17.18 0.69
CA GLY A 196 12.07 17.85 1.49
C GLY A 196 13.19 18.44 0.62
N ALA A 197 14.30 18.86 1.24
CA ALA A 197 15.51 19.29 0.53
C ALA A 197 15.82 18.28 -0.58
N PHE A 198 16.38 18.74 -1.71
CA PHE A 198 16.67 18.04 -2.97
C PHE A 198 17.56 16.78 -2.82
N GLU A 199 17.19 15.89 -1.92
CA GLU A 199 17.94 14.74 -1.45
C GLU A 199 17.59 13.61 -2.41
N LEU A 200 18.54 13.26 -3.27
CA LEU A 200 18.43 12.20 -4.29
C LEU A 200 17.90 10.86 -3.74
N ARG A 201 17.92 10.65 -2.42
CA ARG A 201 17.53 9.42 -1.73
C ARG A 201 16.39 9.60 -0.70
N GLY A 202 15.78 10.78 -0.62
CA GLY A 202 14.71 11.07 0.33
C GLY A 202 15.15 11.20 1.80
N TRP A 203 14.18 11.51 2.66
CA TRP A 203 14.33 11.61 4.11
C TRP A 203 14.47 10.23 4.76
N LYS A 204 15.71 9.86 5.09
CA LYS A 204 16.09 8.55 5.63
C LYS A 204 15.28 8.10 6.85
N PHE A 205 14.84 9.04 7.70
CA PHE A 205 14.04 8.70 8.88
C PHE A 205 12.66 8.18 8.48
N ALA A 206 11.95 8.90 7.62
CA ALA A 206 10.66 8.44 7.09
C ALA A 206 10.79 7.08 6.39
N GLY A 207 11.81 6.89 5.53
CA GLY A 207 12.03 5.60 4.87
C GLY A 207 12.30 4.42 5.81
N ARG A 208 12.96 4.66 6.96
CA ARG A 208 13.15 3.63 8.01
C ARG A 208 11.87 3.39 8.83
N LEU A 209 11.05 4.42 8.99
CA LEU A 209 9.80 4.34 9.72
C LEU A 209 8.73 3.58 8.93
N THR A 210 8.69 3.71 7.60
CA THR A 210 7.70 3.10 6.71
C THR A 210 7.43 1.61 7.00
N PRO A 211 8.43 0.70 6.99
CA PRO A 211 8.18 -0.71 7.26
C PRO A 211 7.63 -0.97 8.67
N ILE A 212 8.10 -0.21 9.67
CA ILE A 212 7.63 -0.33 11.06
C ILE A 212 6.17 0.12 11.17
N ALA A 213 5.83 1.25 10.53
CA ALA A 213 4.48 1.79 10.51
C ALA A 213 3.50 0.82 9.81
N TYR A 214 3.89 0.19 8.70
CA TYR A 214 3.06 -0.80 8.02
C TYR A 214 2.85 -2.09 8.83
N ILE A 215 3.85 -2.55 9.58
CA ILE A 215 3.68 -3.69 10.51
C ILE A 215 2.71 -3.31 11.62
N ALA A 216 2.90 -2.16 12.26
CA ALA A 216 2.00 -1.66 13.31
C ALA A 216 0.56 -1.50 12.79
N TRP A 217 0.41 -0.97 11.57
CA TRP A 217 -0.88 -0.84 10.89
C TRP A 217 -1.51 -2.19 10.59
N SER A 218 -0.74 -3.17 10.13
CA SER A 218 -1.21 -4.54 9.88
C SER A 218 -1.74 -5.19 11.15
N LEU A 219 -1.01 -5.04 12.27
CA LEU A 219 -1.44 -5.54 13.58
C LEU A 219 -2.70 -4.83 14.07
N TRP A 220 -2.79 -3.52 13.88
CA TRP A 220 -3.98 -2.74 14.23
C TRP A 220 -5.22 -3.16 13.41
N LEU A 221 -5.07 -3.40 12.11
CA LEU A 221 -6.16 -3.92 11.27
C LEU A 221 -6.64 -5.28 11.78
N ILE A 222 -5.72 -6.22 12.04
CA ILE A 222 -6.04 -7.56 12.55
C ILE A 222 -6.77 -7.45 13.89
N ALA A 223 -6.26 -6.66 14.83
CA ALA A 223 -6.88 -6.48 16.14
C ALA A 223 -8.28 -5.85 16.04
N THR A 224 -8.46 -4.87 15.14
CA THR A 224 -9.76 -4.25 14.87
C THR A 224 -10.73 -5.24 14.23
N GLY A 225 -10.25 -6.09 13.31
CA GLY A 225 -11.05 -7.15 12.69
C GLY A 225 -11.53 -8.18 13.70
N ILE A 226 -10.65 -8.64 14.60
CA ILE A 226 -11.00 -9.56 15.69
C ILE A 226 -12.05 -8.91 16.60
N ALA A 227 -11.82 -7.67 17.04
CA ALA A 227 -12.76 -6.96 17.92
C ALA A 227 -14.14 -6.80 17.27
N LEU A 228 -14.19 -6.46 15.98
CA LEU A 228 -15.44 -6.34 15.24
C LEU A 228 -16.17 -7.68 15.10
N LEU A 229 -15.46 -8.80 14.88
CA LEU A 229 -16.06 -10.12 14.79
C LEU A 229 -16.62 -10.60 16.13
N VAL A 230 -15.90 -10.34 17.23
CA VAL A 230 -16.38 -10.66 18.58
C VAL A 230 -17.62 -9.85 18.91
N GLY A 231 -17.62 -8.54 18.67
CA GLY A 231 -18.77 -7.68 18.94
C GLY A 231 -20.00 -7.91 18.05
N VAL A 232 -19.89 -8.72 17.00
CA VAL A 232 -21.04 -9.19 16.19
C VAL A 232 -21.63 -10.50 16.74
N ALA A 233 -20.86 -11.25 17.53
CA ALA A 233 -21.31 -12.50 18.14
C ALA A 233 -22.07 -12.30 19.46
N ASP A 234 -21.87 -11.14 20.10
CA ASP A 234 -22.59 -10.67 21.29
C ASP A 234 -23.92 -9.97 20.94
#